data_AF-A0A9D5VDK7-F1
#
_entry.id   AF-A0A9D5VDK7-F1
#
_cell.length_a   1.000
_cell.length_b   1.000
_cell.length_c   1.000
_cell.angle_alpha   90.00
_cell.angle_beta   90.00
_cell.angle_gamma   90.00
#
_symmetry.space_group_name_H-M   'P 1'
#
loop_
_entity.id
_entity.type
_entity.pdbx_description
1 polymer ?
#
loop_
_entity_poly.entity_id
_entity_poly.type
_entity_poly.pdbx_seq_one_letter_code
_entity_poly.pdbx_strand_id
1 'polypeptide(L)'
;MVVGGFPRQDISNAGLGRGLDGPKSSLWWEMFRVIRDVRPFWVIIENSPVLRSRGLGQILRAIHEIGYDAEWHCIPACAAGAHHERNRIFNCCLPVVPSFG
;
A
#
# COMPACT_ATOMS: atom_id res chain seq x y z
N MET A 1 -13.77 3.09 6.15
CA MET A 1 -12.29 3.01 6.16
C MET A 1 -11.89 1.64 5.64
N VAL A 2 -10.82 1.55 4.85
CA VAL A 2 -10.20 0.29 4.44
C VAL A 2 -8.79 0.22 5.01
N VAL A 3 -8.46 -0.87 5.70
CA VAL A 3 -7.12 -1.11 6.27
C VAL A 3 -6.73 -2.55 5.98
N GLY A 4 -5.50 -2.75 5.53
CA GLY A 4 -4.99 -4.11 5.34
C GLY A 4 -3.60 -4.19 4.75
N GLY A 5 -3.03 -5.38 4.81
CA GLY A 5 -1.86 -5.77 4.04
C GLY A 5 -2.21 -6.91 3.08
N PHE A 6 -1.33 -7.18 2.14
CA PHE A 6 -1.49 -8.24 1.15
C PHE A 6 -0.20 -9.07 1.03
N PRO A 7 -0.29 -10.33 0.54
CA PRO A 7 0.82 -11.27 0.54
C PRO A 7 2.07 -10.68 -0.16
N ARG A 8 3.19 -10.64 0.57
CA ARG A 8 4.46 -10.07 0.11
C ARG A 8 5.20 -10.97 -0.88
N GLN A 9 4.79 -12.22 -1.05
CA GLN A 9 5.62 -13.29 -1.62
C GLN A 9 6.17 -12.94 -3.02
N ASP A 10 5.39 -12.28 -3.85
CA ASP A 10 5.80 -11.85 -5.20
C ASP A 10 6.56 -10.51 -5.22
N ILE A 11 6.50 -9.75 -4.13
CA ILE A 11 7.30 -8.54 -3.89
C ILE A 11 8.67 -8.90 -3.29
N SER A 12 8.74 -9.93 -2.44
CA SER A 12 9.96 -10.30 -1.71
C SER A 12 10.82 -11.37 -2.34
N ASN A 13 10.26 -12.27 -3.17
CA ASN A 13 11.08 -13.33 -3.76
C ASN A 13 11.90 -12.81 -4.93
N ALA A 14 13.18 -13.19 -4.94
CA ALA A 14 14.15 -12.96 -6.00
C ALA A 14 13.78 -13.73 -7.29
N GLY A 15 12.65 -13.38 -7.92
CA GLY A 15 12.18 -13.96 -9.17
C GLY A 15 11.66 -12.89 -10.12
N LEU A 16 12.30 -12.76 -11.29
CA LEU A 16 11.89 -12.07 -12.52
C LEU A 16 11.29 -10.65 -12.46
N GLY A 17 11.24 -9.98 -11.30
CA GLY A 17 10.86 -8.56 -11.21
C GLY A 17 9.40 -8.25 -11.55
N ARG A 18 8.47 -9.21 -11.43
CA ARG A 18 7.06 -9.02 -11.81
C ARG A 18 6.24 -8.14 -10.85
N GLY A 19 6.73 -7.84 -9.65
CA GLY A 19 6.07 -6.89 -8.74
C GLY A 19 4.61 -7.26 -8.42
N LEU A 20 3.67 -6.34 -8.66
CA LEU A 20 2.23 -6.56 -8.43
C LEU A 20 1.55 -7.41 -9.52
N ASP A 21 2.26 -7.74 -10.59
CA ASP A 21 1.76 -8.57 -11.71
C ASP A 21 1.95 -10.08 -11.45
N GLY A 22 2.47 -10.45 -10.28
CA GLY A 22 2.59 -11.83 -9.84
C GLY A 22 1.23 -12.42 -9.37
N PRO A 23 1.00 -13.72 -9.57
CA PRO A 23 -0.28 -14.38 -9.22
C PRO A 23 -0.61 -14.33 -7.71
N LYS A 24 0.39 -14.16 -6.84
CA LYS A 24 0.24 -14.03 -5.38
C LYS A 24 0.15 -12.56 -4.92
N SER A 25 0.44 -11.59 -5.79
CA SER A 25 0.11 -10.17 -5.60
C SER A 25 -1.34 -9.84 -5.98
N SER A 26 -2.11 -10.80 -6.50
CA SER A 26 -3.52 -10.63 -6.91
C SER A 26 -4.42 -9.99 -5.83
N LEU A 27 -4.14 -10.22 -4.54
CA LEU A 27 -4.92 -9.65 -3.46
C LEU A 27 -4.77 -8.11 -3.34
N TRP A 28 -3.68 -7.53 -3.85
CA TRP A 28 -3.60 -6.07 -4.00
C TRP A 28 -4.70 -5.56 -4.92
N TRP A 29 -4.93 -6.23 -6.05
CA TRP A 29 -5.95 -5.80 -7.02
C TRP A 29 -7.37 -5.95 -6.48
N GLU A 30 -7.63 -6.94 -5.62
CA GLU A 30 -8.91 -7.04 -4.90
C GLU A 30 -9.07 -5.93 -3.86
N MET A 31 -8.03 -5.59 -3.11
CA MET A 31 -8.06 -4.46 -2.19
C MET A 31 -8.28 -3.15 -2.96
N PHE A 32 -7.59 -2.95 -4.08
CA PHE A 32 -7.77 -1.81 -4.97
C PHE A 32 -9.20 -1.73 -5.52
N ARG A 33 -9.78 -2.85 -5.96
CA ARG A 33 -11.19 -2.92 -6.39
C ARG A 33 -12.12 -2.44 -5.28
N VAL A 34 -11.95 -2.91 -4.05
CA VAL A 34 -12.74 -2.47 -2.90
C VAL A 34 -12.58 -0.97 -2.66
N ILE A 35 -11.35 -0.43 -2.68
CA ILE A 35 -11.11 1.01 -2.48
C ILE A 35 -11.80 1.84 -3.57
N ARG A 36 -11.66 1.43 -4.84
CA ARG A 36 -12.27 2.11 -5.99
C ARG A 36 -13.79 2.10 -5.93
N ASP A 37 -14.38 0.97 -5.57
CA ASP A 37 -15.83 0.77 -5.59
C ASP A 37 -16.52 1.38 -4.36
N VAL A 38 -15.91 1.25 -3.17
CA VAL A 38 -16.48 1.76 -1.90
C VAL A 38 -16.17 3.23 -1.66
N ARG A 39 -15.07 3.75 -2.23
CA ARG A 39 -14.58 5.12 -2.04
C ARG A 39 -14.46 5.53 -0.55
N PRO A 40 -13.73 4.78 0.29
CA PRO A 40 -13.58 5.09 1.71
C PRO A 40 -12.75 6.37 1.93
N PHE A 41 -13.13 7.22 2.89
CA PHE A 41 -12.33 8.41 3.20
C PHE A 41 -10.90 8.10 3.69
N TRP A 42 -10.72 7.01 4.44
CA TRP A 42 -9.41 6.56 4.93
C TRP A 42 -9.03 5.21 4.33
N VAL A 43 -7.82 5.15 3.77
CA VAL A 43 -7.17 3.91 3.32
C VAL A 43 -5.80 3.78 3.97
N ILE A 44 -5.52 2.64 4.62
CA ILE A 44 -4.21 2.32 5.18
C ILE A 44 -3.71 1.01 4.57
N ILE A 45 -2.58 1.06 3.87
CA ILE A 45 -1.95 -0.11 3.22
C ILE A 45 -0.65 -0.43 3.95
N GLU A 46 -0.59 -1.60 4.59
CA GLU A 46 0.61 -2.12 5.26
C GLU A 46 1.35 -3.14 4.38
N ASN A 47 2.68 -3.07 4.34
CA ASN A 47 3.50 -4.13 3.78
C ASN A 47 4.93 -4.11 4.35
N SER A 48 5.78 -5.01 3.89
CA SER A 48 7.20 -4.96 4.20
C SER A 48 7.91 -3.77 3.54
N PRO A 49 9.06 -3.32 4.09
CA PRO A 49 9.86 -2.24 3.51
C PRO A 49 10.32 -2.49 2.07
N VAL A 50 10.40 -3.76 1.63
CA VAL A 50 10.78 -4.13 0.25
C VAL A 50 9.79 -3.57 -0.78
N LEU A 51 8.53 -3.34 -0.39
CA LEU A 51 7.53 -2.73 -1.27
C LEU A 51 7.99 -1.37 -1.81
N ARG A 52 8.76 -0.60 -1.01
CA ARG A 52 9.27 0.72 -1.41
C ARG A 52 10.01 0.69 -2.76
N SER A 53 10.79 -0.35 -3.02
CA SER A 53 11.57 -0.47 -4.27
C SER A 53 10.92 -1.36 -5.33
N ARG A 54 9.88 -2.13 -4.99
CA ARG A 54 9.36 -3.20 -5.86
C ARG A 54 7.86 -3.15 -6.17
N GLY A 55 7.14 -2.15 -5.69
CA GLY A 55 5.70 -2.03 -6.00
C GLY A 55 5.04 -0.72 -5.55
N LEU A 56 5.70 0.07 -4.70
CA LEU A 56 5.14 1.32 -4.20
C LEU A 56 4.70 2.28 -5.32
N GLY A 57 5.51 2.45 -6.35
CA GLY A 57 5.15 3.33 -7.48
C GLY A 57 3.88 2.89 -8.22
N GLN A 58 3.63 1.58 -8.33
CA GLN A 58 2.40 1.05 -8.94
C GLN A 58 1.18 1.29 -8.05
N ILE A 59 1.32 1.13 -6.72
CA ILE A 59 0.28 1.44 -5.74
C ILE A 59 -0.10 2.92 -5.78
N LEU A 60 0.90 3.80 -5.69
CA LEU A 60 0.69 5.24 -5.68
C LEU A 60 0.01 5.71 -6.98
N ARG A 61 0.44 5.18 -8.13
CA ARG A 61 -0.20 5.43 -9.41
C ARG A 61 -1.67 5.00 -9.41
N ALA A 62 -1.96 3.74 -9.04
CA ALA A 62 -3.32 3.22 -9.08
C ALA A 62 -4.27 3.99 -8.16
N ILE A 63 -3.81 4.33 -6.95
CA ILE A 63 -4.57 5.13 -5.98
C ILE A 63 -4.78 6.56 -6.48
N HIS A 64 -3.76 7.18 -7.08
CA HIS A 64 -3.88 8.50 -7.72
C HIS A 64 -4.90 8.51 -8.87
N GLU A 65 -4.88 7.50 -9.73
CA GLU A 65 -5.81 7.36 -10.86
C GLU A 65 -7.28 7.30 -10.44
N ILE A 66 -7.58 6.90 -9.19
CA ILE A 66 -8.94 6.89 -8.63
C ILE A 66 -9.25 8.11 -7.76
N GLY A 67 -8.38 9.12 -7.74
CA GLY A 67 -8.63 10.41 -7.07
C GLY A 67 -8.25 10.43 -5.59
N TYR A 68 -7.19 9.73 -5.20
CA TYR A 68 -6.63 9.77 -3.85
C TYR A 68 -5.21 10.30 -3.88
N ASP A 69 -4.82 11.01 -2.83
CA ASP A 69 -3.42 11.30 -2.52
C ASP A 69 -2.90 10.34 -1.46
N ALA A 70 -1.59 10.17 -1.36
CA ALA A 70 -1.00 9.22 -0.43
C ALA A 70 0.37 9.66 0.12
N GLU A 71 0.53 9.51 1.44
CA GLU A 71 1.81 9.62 2.14
C GLU A 71 2.25 8.24 2.63
N TRP A 72 3.57 8.00 2.70
CA TRP A 72 4.08 6.73 3.19
C TRP A 72 5.30 6.88 4.09
N HIS A 73 5.37 6.00 5.11
CA HIS A 73 6.50 5.95 6.03
C HIS A 73 6.85 4.50 6.40
N CYS A 74 8.14 4.23 6.58
CA CYS A 74 8.61 2.99 7.20
C CYS A 74 8.71 3.18 8.71
N ILE A 75 7.92 2.42 9.47
CA ILE A 75 7.83 2.53 10.92
C ILE A 75 8.20 1.17 11.54
N PRO A 76 9.16 1.11 12.48
CA PRO A 76 9.45 -0.11 13.22
C PRO A 76 8.42 -0.35 14.32
N ALA A 77 8.13 -1.61 14.63
CA ALA A 77 7.21 -1.95 15.72
C ALA A 77 7.64 -1.37 17.09
N CYS A 78 8.94 -1.18 17.33
CA CYS A 78 9.45 -0.55 18.54
C CYS A 78 9.10 0.94 18.67
N ALA A 79 8.84 1.66 17.57
CA ALA A 79 8.32 3.02 17.64
C ALA A 79 6.89 3.08 18.23
N ALA A 80 6.19 1.95 18.26
CA ALA A 80 4.90 1.77 18.93
C ALA A 80 5.00 0.99 20.26
N GLY A 81 6.21 0.89 20.83
CA GLY A 81 6.44 0.27 22.15
C GLY A 81 6.67 -1.24 22.14
N ALA A 82 6.76 -1.90 20.98
CA ALA A 82 7.08 -3.33 20.93
C ALA A 82 8.57 -3.62 21.18
N HIS A 83 8.90 -4.75 21.78
CA HIS A 83 10.28 -5.17 22.07
C HIS A 83 11.07 -5.70 20.87
N HIS A 84 10.72 -5.32 19.63
CA HIS A 84 11.39 -5.84 18.43
C HIS A 84 11.33 -4.86 17.24
N GLU A 85 12.31 -4.95 16.33
CA GLU A 85 12.49 -4.03 15.19
C GLU A 85 11.81 -4.48 13.90
N ARG A 86 10.54 -4.87 13.98
CA ARG A 86 9.79 -5.27 12.79
C ARG A 86 9.38 -4.03 11.99
N ASN A 87 10.21 -3.66 11.02
CA ASN A 87 9.94 -2.57 10.08
C ASN A 87 8.77 -2.90 9.15
N ARG A 88 7.88 -1.93 8.96
CA ARG A 88 6.76 -1.95 8.02
C ARG A 88 6.59 -0.64 7.32
N ILE A 89 6.26 -0.69 6.03
CA ILE A 89 5.81 0.50 5.30
C ILE A 89 4.30 0.61 5.45
N PHE A 90 3.85 1.81 5.79
CA PHE A 90 2.45 2.18 5.86
C PHE A 90 2.20 3.28 4.83
N ASN A 91 1.18 3.11 4.01
CA ASN A 91 0.69 4.14 3.09
C ASN A 91 -0.65 4.64 3.63
N CYS A 92 -0.75 5.92 3.94
CA CYS A 92 -1.99 6.60 4.29
C CYS A 92 -2.52 7.30 3.06
N CYS A 93 -3.70 6.92 2.58
CA CYS A 93 -4.33 7.54 1.43
C CYS A 93 -5.65 8.21 1.79
N LEU A 94 -5.89 9.39 1.21
CA LEU A 94 -7.07 10.24 1.41
C LEU A 94 -7.63 10.70 0.05
N PRO A 95 -8.94 10.86 -0.12
CA PRO A 95 -9.52 11.44 -1.33
C PRO A 95 -8.94 12.83 -1.58
N VAL A 96 -8.61 13.13 -2.83
CA VAL A 96 -8.26 14.49 -3.24
C VAL A 96 -9.53 15.32 -3.16
N VAL A 97 -9.56 16.27 -2.23
CA VAL A 97 -10.59 17.32 -2.21
C VAL A 97 -10.23 18.35 -3.28
N PRO A 98 -11.13 18.65 -4.24
CA PRO A 98 -10.89 19.72 -5.19
C PRO A 98 -10.71 21.03 -4.43
N SER A 99 -9.57 21.69 -4.61
CA SER A 99 -9.40 23.07 -4.20
C SER A 99 -10.33 23.93 -5.05
N PHE A 100 -11.37 24.50 -4.45
CA PHE A 100 -12.13 25.58 -5.08
C PHE A 100 -11.19 26.76 -5.27
N GLY A 101 -10.80 27.01 -6.54
CA GLY A 101 -10.09 28.22 -6.96
C GLY A 101 -11.06 29.33 -7.32
#